data_AF-A0A6P4ZUH5-F1
#
_entry.id   AF-A0A6P4ZUH5-F1
#
_cell.length_a   1.000
_cell.length_b   1.000
_cell.length_c   1.000
_cell.angle_alpha   90.00
_cell.angle_beta   90.00
_cell.angle_gamma   90.00
#
_symmetry.space_group_name_H-M   'P 1'
#
loop_
_entity.id
_entity.type
_entity.pdbx_description
1 polymer ?
#
loop_
_entity_poly.entity_id
_entity_poly.type
_entity_poly.pdbx_seq_one_letter_code
_entity_poly.pdbx_strand_id
1 'polypeptide(L)'
;MKKAIYGETTPHPDIASSLNNIGNSWSGLGDKRKAITYYEQSLKMMKAIYGERKAITYYEQSLKMKKAIYGETTEHPDIASSLNNIGNCWRGLGDHRKAITYYEQSLKMKKAIYGNTTPHPGIASSLNNIGTCWSHLGDQRKAITYYEQSLKMEKAIYGETTPHPDIASSLCNIGNCWNQLGDQRKAISYYEQSLKMRKAIY
;
A
#
# COMPACT_ATOMS: atom_id res chain seq x y z
N MET A 1 -21.78 37.48 -12.85
CA MET A 1 -21.51 36.11 -13.36
C MET A 1 -20.01 35.88 -13.40
N LYS A 2 -19.43 35.18 -12.41
CA LYS A 2 -18.03 34.73 -12.49
C LYS A 2 -18.05 33.27 -12.96
N LYS A 3 -17.56 33.02 -14.18
CA LYS A 3 -17.18 31.68 -14.64
C LYS A 3 -16.02 31.23 -13.76
N ALA A 4 -16.27 30.31 -12.84
CA ALA A 4 -15.20 29.60 -12.17
C ALA A 4 -14.52 28.70 -13.20
N ILE A 5 -13.28 29.01 -13.52
CA ILE A 5 -12.39 28.14 -14.28
C ILE A 5 -12.20 26.91 -13.38
N TYR A 6 -12.82 25.79 -13.76
CA TYR A 6 -12.63 24.51 -13.10
C TYR A 6 -11.15 24.13 -13.24
N GLY A 7 -10.36 24.46 -12.23
CA GLY A 7 -8.96 24.07 -12.15
C GLY A 7 -8.84 22.56 -12.03
N GLU A 8 -7.90 22.00 -12.78
CA GLU A 8 -7.52 20.59 -12.88
C GLU A 8 -7.21 19.90 -11.53
N THR A 9 -7.25 20.63 -10.42
CA THR A 9 -6.87 20.17 -9.08
C THR A 9 -8.06 19.93 -8.14
N THR A 10 -9.30 20.24 -8.54
CA THR A 10 -10.47 20.09 -7.66
C THR A 10 -11.11 18.71 -7.85
N PRO A 11 -11.18 17.83 -6.83
CA PRO A 11 -11.82 16.52 -6.96
C PRO A 11 -13.30 16.66 -7.35
N HIS A 12 -13.67 16.15 -8.53
CA HIS A 12 -15.03 16.29 -9.07
C HIS A 12 -15.52 14.97 -9.71
N PRO A 13 -16.75 14.50 -9.41
CA PRO A 13 -17.31 13.25 -9.95
C PRO A 13 -17.26 13.16 -11.47
N ASP A 14 -17.56 14.26 -12.15
CA ASP A 14 -17.64 14.29 -13.61
C ASP A 14 -16.25 14.17 -14.25
N ILE A 15 -15.23 14.83 -13.67
CA ILE A 15 -13.85 14.70 -14.14
C ILE A 15 -13.39 13.26 -13.95
N ALA A 16 -13.69 12.66 -12.80
CA ALA A 16 -13.36 11.26 -12.55
C ALA A 16 -14.06 10.32 -13.55
N SER A 17 -15.31 10.59 -13.89
CA SER A 17 -16.08 9.82 -14.89
C SER A 17 -15.52 10.00 -16.31
N SER A 18 -15.13 11.21 -16.68
CA SER A 18 -14.48 11.49 -17.97
C SER A 18 -13.14 10.77 -18.09
N LEU A 19 -12.31 10.79 -17.04
CA LEU A 19 -11.04 10.05 -17.00
C LEU A 19 -11.27 8.54 -17.20
N ASN A 20 -12.32 7.98 -16.59
CA ASN A 20 -12.67 6.56 -16.78
C ASN A 20 -13.07 6.26 -18.24
N ASN A 21 -13.87 7.13 -18.85
CA ASN A 21 -14.26 6.99 -20.26
C ASN A 21 -13.07 7.10 -21.21
N ILE A 22 -12.13 8.01 -20.97
CA ILE A 22 -10.89 8.12 -21.75
C ILE A 22 -10.05 6.85 -21.60
N GLY A 23 -9.98 6.29 -20.39
CA GLY A 23 -9.36 5.00 -20.13
C GLY A 23 -9.97 3.89 -21.00
N ASN A 24 -11.31 3.81 -21.05
CA ASN A 24 -12.04 2.82 -21.85
C ASN A 24 -11.71 2.95 -23.34
N SER A 25 -11.67 4.17 -23.86
CA SER A 25 -11.31 4.45 -25.25
C SER A 25 -9.89 4.00 -25.59
N TRP A 26 -8.89 4.33 -24.75
CA TRP A 26 -7.51 3.87 -24.96
C TRP A 26 -7.38 2.34 -24.86
N SER A 27 -8.15 1.72 -23.97
CA SER A 27 -8.21 0.27 -23.86
C SER A 27 -8.76 -0.37 -25.14
N GLY A 28 -9.81 0.22 -25.73
CA GLY A 28 -10.37 -0.23 -27.02
C GLY A 28 -9.40 -0.06 -28.19
N LEU A 29 -8.55 0.98 -28.16
CA LEU A 29 -7.48 1.20 -29.14
C LEU A 29 -6.25 0.30 -28.95
N GLY A 30 -6.20 -0.49 -27.87
CA GLY A 30 -5.05 -1.34 -27.54
C GLY A 30 -3.87 -0.60 -26.87
N ASP A 31 -3.97 0.71 -26.63
CA ASP A 31 -2.98 1.48 -25.87
C ASP A 31 -3.20 1.26 -24.36
N LYS A 32 -2.80 0.07 -23.93
CA LYS A 32 -2.94 -0.45 -22.56
C LYS A 32 -2.32 0.47 -21.51
N ARG A 33 -1.19 1.10 -21.85
CA ARG A 33 -0.44 1.98 -20.94
C ARG A 33 -1.23 3.26 -20.65
N LYS A 34 -1.75 3.93 -21.69
CA LYS A 34 -2.58 5.12 -21.48
C LYS A 34 -3.86 4.80 -20.75
N ALA A 35 -4.52 3.69 -21.09
CA ALA A 35 -5.75 3.27 -20.42
C ALA A 35 -5.57 3.21 -18.90
N ILE A 36 -4.49 2.56 -18.44
CA ILE A 36 -4.15 2.44 -17.02
C ILE A 36 -3.91 3.79 -16.37
N THR A 37 -3.15 4.68 -17.01
CA THR A 37 -2.89 6.03 -16.47
C THR A 37 -4.19 6.78 -16.18
N TYR A 38 -5.14 6.76 -17.12
CA TYR A 38 -6.42 7.45 -16.96
C TYR A 38 -7.30 6.81 -15.88
N TYR A 39 -7.32 5.48 -15.76
CA TYR A 39 -8.00 4.81 -14.66
C TYR A 39 -7.42 5.19 -13.30
N GLU A 40 -6.10 5.26 -13.18
CA GLU A 40 -5.44 5.63 -11.93
C GLU A 40 -5.75 7.07 -11.51
N GLN A 41 -5.80 8.00 -12.46
CA GLN A 41 -6.21 9.38 -12.21
C GLN A 41 -7.68 9.46 -11.77
N SER A 42 -8.58 8.80 -12.50
CA SER A 42 -10.01 8.71 -12.15
C SER A 42 -10.18 8.22 -10.72
N LEU A 43 -9.45 7.17 -10.39
CA LEU A 43 -9.54 6.50 -9.11
C LEU A 43 -8.97 7.33 -7.95
N LYS A 44 -7.86 8.05 -8.15
CA LYS A 44 -7.33 9.00 -7.16
C LYS A 44 -8.37 10.07 -6.83
N MET A 45 -9.10 10.53 -7.84
CA MET A 45 -10.17 11.52 -7.70
C MET A 45 -11.41 10.94 -7.00
N MET A 46 -11.85 9.73 -7.39
CA MET A 46 -12.96 9.03 -6.73
C MET A 46 -12.70 8.78 -5.24
N LYS A 47 -11.47 8.40 -4.88
CA LYS A 47 -11.06 8.25 -3.48
C LYS A 47 -11.21 9.56 -2.70
N ALA A 48 -10.80 10.68 -3.29
CA ALA A 48 -10.90 11.99 -2.65
C ALA A 48 -12.35 12.46 -2.47
N ILE A 49 -13.25 12.13 -3.40
CA ILE A 49 -14.65 12.56 -3.38
C ILE A 49 -15.50 11.72 -2.43
N TYR A 50 -15.37 10.39 -2.51
CA TYR A 50 -16.35 9.47 -1.93
C TYR A 50 -15.85 8.67 -0.72
N GLY A 51 -14.57 8.83 -0.36
CA GLY A 51 -13.94 8.06 0.72
C GLY A 51 -13.75 6.58 0.39
N GLU A 52 -13.23 5.82 1.37
CA GLU A 52 -12.75 4.44 1.18
C GLU A 52 -13.84 3.47 0.66
N ARG A 53 -15.11 3.68 1.03
CA ARG A 53 -16.20 2.72 0.75
C ARG A 53 -16.57 2.63 -0.73
N LYS A 54 -16.61 3.75 -1.46
CA LYS A 54 -16.77 3.72 -2.93
C LYS A 54 -15.43 3.55 -3.66
N ALA A 55 -14.31 3.90 -3.04
CA ALA A 55 -13.00 3.70 -3.66
C ALA A 55 -12.73 2.22 -3.99
N ILE A 56 -13.18 1.29 -3.14
CA ILE A 56 -13.00 -0.16 -3.34
C ILE A 56 -13.58 -0.62 -4.69
N THR A 57 -14.80 -0.22 -5.03
CA THR A 57 -15.43 -0.65 -6.29
C THR A 57 -14.62 -0.21 -7.51
N TYR A 58 -14.03 1.00 -7.45
CA TYR A 58 -13.16 1.49 -8.53
C TYR A 58 -11.82 0.75 -8.57
N TYR A 59 -11.22 0.44 -7.41
CA TYR A 59 -9.97 -0.32 -7.38
C TYR A 59 -10.16 -1.75 -7.88
N GLU A 60 -11.28 -2.39 -7.56
CA GLU A 60 -11.62 -3.73 -8.06
C GLU A 60 -11.86 -3.74 -9.58
N GLN A 61 -12.54 -2.72 -10.10
CA GLN A 61 -12.69 -2.52 -11.54
C GLN A 61 -11.33 -2.34 -12.23
N SER A 62 -10.48 -1.44 -11.72
CA SER A 62 -9.14 -1.22 -12.26
C SER A 62 -8.29 -2.49 -12.21
N LEU A 63 -8.36 -3.25 -11.12
CA LEU A 63 -7.67 -4.54 -10.99
C LEU A 63 -8.15 -5.54 -12.06
N LYS A 64 -9.48 -5.66 -12.26
CA LYS A 64 -10.05 -6.55 -13.29
C LYS A 64 -9.56 -6.17 -14.68
N MET A 65 -9.48 -4.87 -14.97
CA MET A 65 -8.99 -4.37 -16.25
C MET A 65 -7.49 -4.64 -16.44
N LYS A 66 -6.67 -4.37 -15.42
CA LYS A 66 -5.23 -4.67 -15.44
C LYS A 66 -4.98 -6.17 -15.66
N LYS A 67 -5.76 -7.04 -15.01
CA LYS A 67 -5.72 -8.49 -15.25
C LYS A 67 -6.13 -8.87 -16.68
N ALA A 68 -7.17 -8.26 -17.24
CA ALA A 68 -7.56 -8.50 -18.63
C ALA A 68 -6.49 -8.00 -19.63
N ILE A 69 -5.81 -6.90 -19.29
CA ILE A 69 -4.77 -6.27 -20.12
C ILE A 69 -3.46 -7.07 -20.12
N TYR A 70 -2.99 -7.49 -18.94
CA TYR A 70 -1.69 -8.15 -18.78
C TYR A 70 -1.77 -9.67 -18.76
N GLY A 71 -2.96 -10.24 -18.58
CA GLY A 71 -3.19 -11.65 -18.31
C GLY A 71 -3.49 -11.89 -16.84
N GLU A 72 -4.47 -12.74 -16.56
CA GLU A 72 -5.03 -12.93 -15.21
C GLU A 72 -4.03 -13.54 -14.22
N THR A 73 -3.12 -14.36 -14.73
CA THR A 73 -2.05 -15.02 -13.98
C THR A 73 -0.69 -14.37 -14.16
N THR A 74 -0.61 -13.28 -14.93
CA THR A 74 0.66 -12.61 -15.23
C THR A 74 1.12 -11.80 -14.03
N GLU A 75 2.37 -12.00 -13.65
CA GLU A 75 3.04 -11.22 -12.64
C GLU A 75 3.35 -9.83 -13.18
N HIS A 76 2.67 -8.80 -12.64
CA HIS A 76 2.84 -7.43 -13.12
C HIS A 76 2.88 -6.42 -11.96
N PRO A 77 3.87 -5.50 -11.90
CA PRO A 77 3.97 -4.51 -10.83
C PRO A 77 2.70 -3.70 -10.59
N ASP A 78 1.98 -3.34 -11.66
CA ASP A 78 0.74 -2.55 -11.58
C ASP A 78 -0.42 -3.33 -10.96
N ILE A 79 -0.48 -4.66 -11.18
CA ILE A 79 -1.46 -5.53 -10.53
C ILE A 79 -1.14 -5.63 -9.05
N ALA A 80 0.13 -5.87 -8.70
CA ALA A 80 0.58 -5.91 -7.32
C ALA A 80 0.29 -4.61 -6.57
N SER A 81 0.50 -3.47 -7.22
CA SER A 81 0.22 -2.14 -6.65
C SER A 81 -1.27 -1.90 -6.44
N SER A 82 -2.11 -2.35 -7.38
CA SER A 82 -3.57 -2.27 -7.26
C SER A 82 -4.10 -3.12 -6.11
N LEU A 83 -3.58 -4.35 -5.96
CA LEU A 83 -3.90 -5.21 -4.82
C LEU A 83 -3.53 -4.54 -3.48
N ASN A 84 -2.35 -3.93 -3.39
CA ASN A 84 -1.93 -3.21 -2.19
C ASN A 84 -2.87 -2.04 -1.86
N ASN A 85 -3.34 -1.32 -2.87
CA ASN A 85 -4.28 -0.21 -2.65
C ASN A 85 -5.66 -0.69 -2.19
N ILE A 86 -6.17 -1.80 -2.74
CA ILE A 86 -7.40 -2.42 -2.24
C ILE A 86 -7.24 -2.84 -0.77
N GLY A 87 -6.08 -3.40 -0.42
CA GLY A 87 -5.72 -3.73 0.96
C GLY A 87 -5.78 -2.51 1.89
N ASN A 88 -5.22 -1.37 1.45
CA ASN A 88 -5.30 -0.10 2.19
C ASN A 88 -6.74 0.36 2.41
N CYS A 89 -7.61 0.22 1.41
CA CYS A 89 -9.01 0.58 1.54
C CYS A 89 -9.74 -0.29 2.56
N TRP A 90 -9.57 -1.62 2.50
CA TRP A 90 -10.18 -2.52 3.49
C TRP A 90 -9.66 -2.26 4.89
N ARG A 91 -8.36 -1.98 5.05
CA ARG A 91 -7.79 -1.58 6.34
C ARG A 91 -8.41 -0.29 6.86
N GLY A 92 -8.59 0.72 6.00
CA GLY A 92 -9.23 1.99 6.35
C GLY A 92 -10.71 1.85 6.74
N LEU A 93 -11.39 0.80 6.25
CA LEU A 93 -12.75 0.43 6.65
C LEU A 93 -12.81 -0.48 7.89
N GLY A 94 -11.66 -0.88 8.45
CA GLY A 94 -11.58 -1.77 9.61
C GLY A 94 -11.68 -3.28 9.30
N ASP A 95 -11.82 -3.68 8.03
CA ASP A 95 -11.81 -5.10 7.64
C ASP A 95 -10.37 -5.57 7.43
N HIS A 96 -9.68 -5.79 8.55
CA HIS A 96 -8.26 -6.19 8.56
C HIS A 96 -8.03 -7.57 7.92
N ARG A 97 -9.01 -8.48 7.97
CA ARG A 97 -8.88 -9.81 7.36
C ARG A 97 -8.87 -9.72 5.83
N LYS A 98 -9.80 -8.96 5.23
CA LYS A 98 -9.75 -8.72 3.78
C LYS A 98 -8.48 -7.97 3.39
N ALA A 99 -8.08 -6.97 4.17
CA ALA A 99 -6.85 -6.23 3.90
C ALA A 99 -5.63 -7.18 3.81
N ILE A 100 -5.48 -8.12 4.75
CA ILE A 100 -4.42 -9.14 4.73
C ILE A 100 -4.47 -9.94 3.43
N THR A 101 -5.63 -10.45 3.03
CA THR A 101 -5.77 -11.24 1.79
C THR A 101 -5.25 -10.49 0.56
N TYR A 102 -5.57 -9.20 0.42
CA TYR A 102 -5.08 -8.40 -0.70
C TYR A 102 -3.59 -8.07 -0.60
N TYR A 103 -3.08 -7.76 0.60
CA TYR A 103 -1.65 -7.52 0.80
C TYR A 103 -0.82 -8.78 0.56
N GLU A 104 -1.30 -9.98 0.93
CA GLU A 104 -0.62 -11.25 0.65
C GLU A 104 -0.57 -11.56 -0.84
N GLN A 105 -1.65 -11.30 -1.59
CA GLN A 105 -1.63 -11.41 -3.05
C GLN A 105 -0.61 -10.44 -3.67
N SER A 106 -0.59 -9.18 -3.21
CA SER A 106 0.41 -8.18 -3.63
C SER A 106 1.83 -8.64 -3.31
N LEU A 107 2.06 -9.15 -2.10
CA LEU A 107 3.35 -9.62 -1.62
C LEU A 107 3.84 -10.81 -2.45
N LYS A 108 2.99 -11.81 -2.70
CA LYS A 108 3.31 -12.97 -3.52
C LYS A 108 3.73 -12.54 -4.92
N MET A 109 2.99 -11.61 -5.54
CA MET A 109 3.31 -11.11 -6.87
C MET A 109 4.62 -10.32 -6.90
N LYS A 110 4.85 -9.42 -5.94
CA LYS A 110 6.12 -8.67 -5.85
C LYS A 110 7.31 -9.60 -5.65
N LYS A 111 7.17 -10.63 -4.81
CA LYS A 111 8.20 -11.66 -4.61
C LYS A 111 8.51 -12.45 -5.88
N ALA A 112 7.50 -12.72 -6.70
CA ALA A 112 7.71 -13.40 -7.98
C ALA A 112 8.43 -12.49 -9.00
N ILE A 113 8.06 -11.21 -9.06
CA ILE A 113 8.69 -10.23 -9.97
C ILE A 113 10.14 -9.91 -9.59
N TYR A 114 10.39 -9.62 -8.31
CA TYR A 114 11.67 -9.07 -7.85
C TYR A 114 12.57 -10.10 -7.17
N GLY A 115 12.06 -11.30 -6.89
CA GLY A 115 12.73 -12.34 -6.11
C GLY A 115 12.33 -12.34 -4.63
N ASN A 116 12.35 -13.53 -4.02
CA ASN A 116 11.91 -13.75 -2.64
C ASN A 116 12.78 -13.08 -1.58
N THR A 117 14.09 -12.97 -1.86
CA THR A 117 15.11 -12.50 -0.92
C THR A 117 15.75 -11.18 -1.33
N THR A 118 15.45 -10.69 -2.54
CA THR A 118 15.93 -9.42 -3.04
C THR A 118 15.33 -8.28 -2.20
N PRO A 119 16.15 -7.41 -1.59
CA PRO A 119 15.63 -6.24 -0.90
C PRO A 119 14.85 -5.34 -1.87
N HIS A 120 13.57 -5.13 -1.60
CA HIS A 120 12.71 -4.30 -2.44
C HIS A 120 11.72 -3.50 -1.58
N PRO A 121 11.66 -2.15 -1.70
CA PRO A 121 10.80 -1.30 -0.86
C PRO A 121 9.33 -1.70 -0.90
N GLY A 122 8.85 -2.13 -2.07
CA GLY A 122 7.48 -2.60 -2.22
C GLY A 122 7.16 -3.88 -1.46
N ILE A 123 8.15 -4.78 -1.26
CA ILE A 123 7.97 -6.03 -0.50
C ILE A 123 7.94 -5.69 0.99
N ALA A 124 8.89 -4.88 1.45
CA ALA A 124 8.93 -4.36 2.82
C ALA A 124 7.60 -3.68 3.20
N SER A 125 7.15 -2.72 2.40
CA SER A 125 5.88 -2.03 2.64
C SER A 125 4.67 -2.98 2.77
N SER A 126 4.58 -4.02 1.93
CA SER A 126 3.52 -5.02 2.04
C SER A 126 3.63 -5.86 3.31
N LEU A 127 4.84 -6.25 3.72
CA LEU A 127 5.08 -6.95 5.00
C LEU A 127 4.65 -6.07 6.19
N ASN A 128 5.07 -4.81 6.23
CA ASN A 128 4.67 -3.87 7.29
C ASN A 128 3.14 -3.65 7.35
N ASN A 129 2.48 -3.57 6.18
CA ASN A 129 1.02 -3.46 6.13
C ASN A 129 0.31 -4.71 6.66
N ILE A 130 0.81 -5.91 6.34
CA ILE A 130 0.27 -7.18 6.89
C ILE A 130 0.49 -7.23 8.40
N GLY A 131 1.67 -6.85 8.89
CA GLY A 131 1.98 -6.79 10.32
C GLY A 131 1.02 -5.86 11.07
N THR A 132 0.70 -4.71 10.47
CA THR A 132 -0.27 -3.74 11.02
C THR A 132 -1.66 -4.33 11.14
N CYS A 133 -2.14 -5.04 10.11
CA CYS A 133 -3.43 -5.72 10.20
C CYS A 133 -3.45 -6.82 11.28
N TRP A 134 -2.37 -7.61 11.43
CA TRP A 134 -2.30 -8.60 12.49
C TRP A 134 -2.27 -7.99 13.90
N SER A 135 -1.58 -6.86 14.07
CA SER A 135 -1.56 -6.14 15.35
C SER A 135 -2.97 -5.63 15.71
N HIS A 136 -3.71 -5.07 14.74
CA HIS A 136 -5.11 -4.68 14.95
C HIS A 136 -6.04 -5.86 15.25
N LEU A 137 -5.76 -7.05 14.70
CA LEU A 137 -6.48 -8.28 15.01
C LEU A 137 -6.09 -8.90 16.36
N GLY A 138 -5.12 -8.33 17.09
CA GLY A 138 -4.66 -8.80 18.39
C GLY A 138 -3.56 -9.86 18.34
N ASP A 139 -3.16 -10.34 17.15
CA ASP A 139 -2.08 -11.34 17.01
C ASP A 139 -0.72 -10.66 16.93
N GLN A 140 -0.25 -10.19 18.09
CA GLN A 140 1.02 -9.44 18.19
C GLN A 140 2.24 -10.27 17.77
N ARG A 141 2.20 -11.60 17.97
CA ARG A 141 3.32 -12.47 17.57
C ARG A 141 3.44 -12.56 16.05
N LYS A 142 2.32 -12.75 15.33
CA LYS A 142 2.35 -12.67 13.86
C LYS A 142 2.75 -11.27 13.39
N ALA A 143 2.22 -10.23 14.01
CA ALA A 143 2.58 -8.85 13.67
C ALA A 143 4.09 -8.62 13.74
N ILE A 144 4.73 -9.00 14.85
CA ILE A 144 6.19 -8.92 15.04
C ILE A 144 6.92 -9.66 13.92
N THR A 145 6.53 -10.90 13.60
CA THR A 145 7.19 -11.68 12.53
C THR A 145 7.16 -10.97 11.18
N TYR A 146 6.06 -10.30 10.82
CA TYR A 146 5.99 -9.53 9.57
C TYR A 146 6.78 -8.22 9.65
N TYR A 147 6.72 -7.51 10.79
CA TYR A 147 7.49 -6.29 10.97
C TYR A 147 9.00 -6.53 10.97
N GLU A 148 9.48 -7.62 11.57
CA GLU A 148 10.91 -8.00 11.53
C GLU A 148 11.38 -8.32 10.11
N GLN A 149 10.55 -8.99 9.31
CA GLN A 149 10.85 -9.21 7.90
C GLN A 149 10.91 -7.89 7.12
N SER A 150 9.98 -6.95 7.37
CA SER A 150 10.02 -5.61 6.77
C SER A 150 11.29 -4.87 7.17
N LEU A 151 11.58 -4.82 8.46
CA LEU A 151 12.74 -4.14 9.04
C LEU A 151 14.05 -4.68 8.46
N LYS A 152 14.17 -6.01 8.32
CA LYS A 152 15.35 -6.64 7.70
C LYS A 152 15.54 -6.19 6.25
N MET A 153 14.45 -6.10 5.48
CA MET A 153 14.51 -5.61 4.10
C MET A 153 14.83 -4.11 4.04
N GLU A 154 14.19 -3.28 4.86
CA GLU A 154 14.43 -1.83 4.92
C GLU A 154 15.89 -1.53 5.28
N LYS A 155 16.46 -2.23 6.27
CA LYS A 155 17.88 -2.12 6.60
C LYS A 155 18.80 -2.54 5.44
N ALA A 156 18.42 -3.56 4.68
CA ALA A 156 19.18 -3.97 3.50
C ALA A 156 19.09 -2.97 2.34
N ILE A 157 17.99 -2.22 2.24
CA ILE A 157 17.77 -1.19 1.19
C ILE A 157 18.49 0.11 1.55
N TYR A 158 18.29 0.62 2.76
CA TYR A 158 18.71 1.97 3.17
C TYR A 158 20.04 1.98 3.95
N GLY A 159 20.49 0.82 4.40
CA GLY A 159 21.62 0.67 5.32
C GLY A 159 21.17 0.50 6.77
N GLU A 160 21.89 -0.34 7.53
CA GLU A 160 21.47 -0.75 8.87
C GLU A 160 21.49 0.38 9.91
N THR A 161 22.40 1.33 9.74
CA THR A 161 22.60 2.47 10.66
C THR A 161 22.13 3.79 10.07
N THR A 162 21.72 3.80 8.79
CA THR A 162 21.21 5.00 8.12
C THR A 162 19.86 5.39 8.70
N PRO A 163 19.70 6.61 9.23
CA PRO A 163 18.40 7.08 9.68
C PRO A 163 17.39 7.08 8.53
N HIS A 164 16.33 6.29 8.65
CA HIS A 164 15.26 6.24 7.65
C HIS A 164 13.88 6.18 8.33
N PRO A 165 12.89 6.97 7.87
CA PRO A 165 11.55 7.00 8.48
C PRO A 165 10.85 5.64 8.54
N ASP A 166 11.05 4.80 7.51
CA ASP A 166 10.43 3.48 7.44
C ASP A 166 11.03 2.53 8.48
N ILE A 167 12.36 2.48 8.61
CA ILE A 167 13.05 1.68 9.63
C ILE A 167 12.60 2.11 11.02
N ALA A 168 12.55 3.41 11.28
CA ALA A 168 12.08 3.95 12.55
C ALA A 168 10.61 3.59 12.83
N SER A 169 9.76 3.55 11.81
CA SER A 169 8.35 3.17 11.94
C SER A 169 8.19 1.67 12.21
N SER A 170 8.91 0.81 11.50
CA SER A 170 8.97 -0.64 11.76
C SER A 170 9.44 -0.95 13.18
N LEU A 171 10.50 -0.29 13.66
CA LEU A 171 10.98 -0.43 15.04
C LEU A 171 9.91 -0.02 16.07
N CYS A 172 9.23 1.11 15.84
CA CYS A 172 8.15 1.57 16.72
C CYS A 172 6.99 0.56 16.77
N ASN A 173 6.60 0.02 15.61
CA ASN A 173 5.53 -0.98 15.50
C ASN A 173 5.88 -2.28 16.26
N ILE A 174 7.13 -2.74 16.18
CA ILE A 174 7.61 -3.90 16.95
C ILE A 174 7.58 -3.58 18.46
N GLY A 175 8.00 -2.38 18.85
CA GLY A 175 7.91 -1.91 20.24
C GLY A 175 6.48 -1.93 20.78
N ASN A 176 5.51 -1.45 19.99
CA ASN A 176 4.08 -1.49 20.32
C ASN A 176 3.58 -2.92 20.55
N CYS A 177 3.99 -3.86 19.68
CA CYS A 177 3.60 -5.26 19.82
C CYS A 177 4.16 -5.88 21.11
N TRP A 178 5.43 -5.63 21.44
CA TRP A 178 6.04 -6.11 22.68
C TRP A 178 5.42 -5.50 23.92
N ASN A 179 5.06 -4.22 23.88
CA ASN A 179 4.36 -3.55 24.97
C ASN A 179 3.00 -4.21 25.23
N GLN A 180 2.24 -4.51 24.17
CA GLN A 180 0.95 -5.22 24.26
C GLN A 180 1.09 -6.67 24.75
N LEU A 181 2.23 -7.31 24.49
CA LEU A 181 2.57 -8.64 25.04
C LEU A 181 3.08 -8.59 26.48
N GLY A 182 3.27 -7.40 27.06
CA GLY A 182 3.77 -7.21 28.43
C GLY A 182 5.30 -7.25 28.58
N ASP A 183 6.06 -7.43 27.49
CA ASP A 183 7.54 -7.41 27.52
C ASP A 183 8.04 -5.96 27.39
N GLN A 184 7.96 -5.22 28.50
CA GLN A 184 8.31 -3.81 28.55
C GLN A 184 9.78 -3.55 28.24
N ARG A 185 10.68 -4.49 28.58
CA ARG A 185 12.12 -4.34 28.31
C ARG A 185 12.39 -4.34 26.81
N LYS A 186 11.79 -5.29 26.06
CA LYS A 186 11.92 -5.27 24.61
C LYS A 186 11.25 -4.05 24.00
N ALA A 187 10.05 -3.69 24.46
CA ALA A 187 9.34 -2.51 23.97
C ALA A 187 10.21 -1.24 24.05
N ILE A 188 10.78 -0.97 25.23
CA ILE A 188 11.68 0.17 25.46
C ILE A 188 12.88 0.11 24.51
N SER A 189 13.55 -1.04 24.39
CA SER A 189 14.70 -1.19 23.49
C SER A 189 14.39 -0.85 22.04
N TYR A 190 13.23 -1.26 21.52
CA TYR A 190 12.80 -0.92 20.17
C TYR A 190 12.39 0.56 20.03
N TYR A 191 11.72 1.11 21.02
CA TYR A 191 11.37 2.54 21.04
C TYR A 191 12.60 3.45 21.09
N GLU A 192 13.63 3.10 21.86
CA GLU A 192 14.88 3.84 21.92
C GLU A 192 15.60 3.86 20.56
N GLN A 193 15.64 2.71 19.88
CA GLN A 193 16.20 2.62 18.52
C GLN A 193 15.40 3.48 17.53
N SER A 194 14.05 3.41 17.57
CA SER A 194 13.18 4.25 16.75
C SER A 194 13.39 5.74 17.02
N LEU A 195 13.44 6.14 18.29
CA LEU A 195 13.64 7.53 18.72
C LEU A 195 15.01 8.07 18.26
N LYS A 196 16.06 7.27 18.40
CA LYS A 196 17.41 7.63 17.93
C LYS A 196 17.41 7.95 16.44
N MET A 197 16.74 7.14 15.62
CA MET A 197 16.63 7.39 14.18
C MET A 197 15.79 8.63 13.89
N ARG A 198 14.63 8.80 14.54
CA ARG A 198 13.76 9.98 14.34
C ARG A 198 14.47 11.28 14.67
N LYS A 199 15.26 11.33 15.75
CA LYS A 199 16.09 12.49 16.13
C LYS A 199 17.19 12.84 15.13
N ALA A 200 17.59 11.90 14.27
CA ALA A 200 18.59 12.15 13.24
C ALA A 200 17.96 12.56 11.90
N ILE A 201 16.65 12.36 11.73
CA ILE A 201 15.89 12.72 10.52
C ILE A 201 15.32 14.13 10.62
N TYR A 202 14.82 14.51 11.79
CA TYR A 202 14.15 15.78 12.08
C TYR A 202 14.97 16.60 13.08
#